data_AF-A0A7I8VU96-F1
#
_entry.id   AF-A0A7I8VU96-F1
#
_cell.length_a   1.000
_cell.length_b   1.000
_cell.length_c   1.000
_cell.angle_alpha   90.00
_cell.angle_beta   90.00
_cell.angle_gamma   90.00
#
_symmetry.space_group_name_H-M   'P 1'
#
loop_
_entity.id
_entity.type
_entity.pdbx_description
1 polymer ?
#
loop_
_entity_poly.entity_id
_entity_poly.type
_entity_poly.pdbx_seq_one_letter_code
_entity_poly.pdbx_strand_id
1 'polypeptide(L)'
;MEIIYKKELSIMDSIENKENTESSTKTEKEEKSINVEESTDLVRDKTVSFTVMFNKQKYPITFDLDKRILDLKKHLAESTSIPAEMQKLTYKGILKDEMTLQEASITKTTKILLIGSTVSDLLKIAPPLNASNKSGTVESTGATAKEPLSKQKPHCNILEKYGKPDDAMIGVKGKRERLPPVPITGMYNSKGAKIRLTFKMEQDEVWISTKDRTNKVKMQSIHNVSSEPINGSEEYHMMAIQLGPTEQSRLWLYWVPSQYVNAIKDTILGQWQKF
;
A
#
# COMPACT_ATOMS: atom_id res chain seq x y z
N MET A 1 40.09 -3.54 21.27
CA MET A 1 39.71 -2.29 20.56
C MET A 1 39.11 -1.37 21.61
N GLU A 2 39.92 -0.51 22.24
CA GLU A 2 39.53 0.08 23.55
C GLU A 2 39.96 1.54 23.76
N ILE A 3 40.65 2.13 22.77
CA ILE A 3 41.23 3.48 22.86
C ILE A 3 40.32 4.53 22.20
N ILE A 4 39.43 4.12 21.30
CA ILE A 4 38.54 5.03 20.55
C ILE A 4 37.40 5.55 21.43
N TYR A 5 36.76 4.68 22.23
CA TYR A 5 35.60 5.02 23.06
C TYR A 5 35.87 6.01 24.20
N LYS A 6 37.13 6.29 24.55
CA LYS A 6 37.48 7.29 25.58
C LYS A 6 37.62 8.73 25.06
N LYS A 7 37.45 8.98 23.75
CA LYS A 7 37.63 10.32 23.18
C LYS A 7 36.32 11.09 22.91
N GLU A 8 35.20 10.40 22.68
CA GLU A 8 33.90 11.06 22.46
C GLU A 8 33.21 11.48 23.76
N LEU A 9 33.43 10.74 24.86
CA LEU A 9 32.84 11.02 26.18
C LEU A 9 33.41 12.26 26.91
N SER A 10 34.31 13.02 26.26
CA SER A 10 34.99 14.19 26.84
C SER A 10 34.53 15.52 26.22
N ILE A 11 33.48 15.52 25.39
CA ILE A 11 33.12 16.66 24.51
C ILE A 11 31.70 17.20 24.80
N MET A 12 30.86 16.49 25.58
CA MET A 12 29.46 16.89 25.82
C MET A 12 29.20 17.69 27.12
N ASP A 13 30.11 17.68 28.10
CA ASP A 13 29.88 18.27 29.44
C ASP A 13 30.45 19.69 29.60
N SER A 14 30.39 20.57 28.58
CA SER A 14 31.12 21.86 28.62
C SER A 14 30.48 23.07 27.95
N ILE A 15 29.23 22.98 27.46
CA ILE A 15 28.50 24.16 26.94
C ILE A 15 27.04 24.16 27.43
N GLU A 16 26.87 24.47 28.72
CA GLU A 16 25.61 24.99 29.26
C GLU A 16 25.92 26.29 30.02
N ASN A 17 24.97 27.24 30.00
CA ASN A 17 24.99 28.53 30.69
C ASN A 17 26.14 29.52 30.35
N LYS A 18 25.81 30.52 29.52
CA LYS A 18 26.06 31.92 29.92
C LYS A 18 25.00 32.87 29.37
N GLU A 19 24.50 33.74 30.24
CA GLU A 19 23.40 34.67 29.97
C GLU A 19 23.88 36.04 29.46
N ASN A 20 23.08 36.61 28.55
CA ASN A 20 22.58 38.00 28.54
C ASN A 20 23.54 39.21 28.34
N THR A 21 22.91 40.33 27.94
CA THR A 21 23.28 41.75 28.14
C THR A 21 23.91 42.53 26.96
N GLU A 22 23.09 43.40 26.35
CA GLU A 22 23.43 44.70 25.72
C GLU A 22 24.30 44.76 24.42
N SER A 23 24.21 45.78 23.53
CA SER A 23 23.18 46.83 23.26
C SER A 23 23.52 47.58 21.94
N SER A 24 22.57 48.39 21.42
CA SER A 24 22.76 49.51 20.46
C SER A 24 23.06 49.20 18.97
N THR A 25 22.59 49.96 17.96
CA THR A 25 21.50 50.98 17.87
C THR A 25 21.17 51.30 16.39
N LYS A 26 19.88 51.51 16.07
CA LYS A 26 19.35 52.45 15.03
C LYS A 26 19.67 52.16 13.54
N THR A 27 18.91 52.60 12.53
CA THR A 27 17.50 53.05 12.33
C THR A 27 17.16 52.82 10.82
N GLU A 28 16.06 53.24 10.16
CA GLU A 28 14.99 54.21 10.46
C GLU A 28 13.62 53.81 9.87
N LYS A 29 12.60 54.47 10.42
CA LYS A 29 11.17 54.50 10.10
C LYS A 29 10.77 54.92 8.67
N GLU A 30 9.59 54.45 8.25
CA GLU A 30 8.54 55.31 7.68
C GLU A 30 7.14 54.78 8.11
N GLU A 31 6.07 55.59 8.10
CA GLU A 31 4.81 55.32 8.82
C GLU A 31 3.52 55.59 8.01
N LYS A 32 2.42 54.98 8.51
CA LYS A 32 0.96 55.27 8.33
C LYS A 32 0.21 54.58 7.15
N SER A 33 -1.09 54.26 7.26
CA SER A 33 -2.05 54.40 8.40
C SER A 33 -3.32 53.52 8.30
N ILE A 34 -3.79 53.03 9.46
CA ILE A 34 -5.18 53.04 10.00
C ILE A 34 -6.34 52.51 9.09
N ASN A 35 -6.98 51.41 9.52
CA ASN A 35 -8.27 51.51 10.23
C ASN A 35 -8.56 50.31 11.16
N VAL A 36 -9.47 50.46 12.13
CA VAL A 36 -9.78 49.47 13.19
C VAL A 36 -11.27 49.49 13.51
N GLU A 37 -11.88 48.30 13.64
CA GLU A 37 -13.09 47.94 14.42
C GLU A 37 -13.19 46.40 14.34
N GLU A 38 -12.98 45.65 15.42
CA GLU A 38 -14.01 45.11 16.35
C GLU A 38 -14.99 44.08 15.72
N SER A 39 -15.31 42.94 16.35
CA SER A 39 -14.82 42.29 17.60
C SER A 39 -15.29 40.82 17.69
N THR A 40 -14.55 39.93 18.39
CA THR A 40 -15.06 38.81 19.23
C THR A 40 -13.92 38.03 19.92
N ASP A 41 -13.76 38.26 21.22
CA ASP A 41 -13.53 37.30 22.32
C ASP A 41 -12.66 36.03 22.17
N LEU A 42 -11.52 36.08 22.87
CA LEU A 42 -11.13 35.11 23.93
C LEU A 42 -11.34 33.60 23.67
N VAL A 43 -10.55 33.02 22.76
CA VAL A 43 -10.24 31.57 22.78
C VAL A 43 -8.74 31.37 22.98
N ARG A 44 -8.35 30.45 23.87
CA ARG A 44 -6.93 30.11 24.08
C ARG A 44 -6.38 29.38 22.86
N ASP A 45 -5.35 29.93 22.22
CA ASP A 45 -4.69 29.36 21.05
C ASP A 45 -4.17 27.93 21.27
N LYS A 46 -5.00 26.95 20.91
CA LYS A 46 -4.64 25.54 20.71
C LYS A 46 -4.30 25.25 19.24
N THR A 47 -3.92 26.28 18.49
CA THR A 47 -3.51 26.16 17.08
C THR A 47 -2.12 25.52 16.98
N VAL A 48 -2.02 24.47 16.16
CA VAL A 48 -0.76 23.79 15.82
C VAL A 48 -0.47 23.96 14.33
N SER A 49 0.75 24.40 14.01
CA SER A 49 1.23 24.52 12.63
C SER A 49 2.11 23.32 12.28
N PHE A 50 1.82 22.62 11.19
CA PHE A 50 2.51 21.40 10.78
C PHE A 50 2.60 21.32 9.24
N THR A 51 3.33 20.35 8.70
CA THR A 51 3.45 20.17 7.25
C THR A 51 2.71 18.91 6.80
N VAL A 52 1.80 19.04 5.83
CA VAL A 52 1.26 17.92 5.08
C VAL A 52 2.08 17.72 3.80
N MET A 53 2.47 16.47 3.54
CA MET A 53 3.19 16.05 2.34
C MET A 53 2.20 15.39 1.38
N PHE A 54 2.08 15.91 0.15
CA PHE A 54 1.31 15.27 -0.93
C PHE A 54 2.05 15.43 -2.26
N ASN A 55 2.08 14.40 -3.10
CA ASN A 55 2.74 14.39 -4.42
C ASN A 55 4.14 15.07 -4.46
N LYS A 56 4.99 14.79 -3.45
CA LYS A 56 6.31 15.42 -3.19
C LYS A 56 6.28 16.92 -2.81
N GLN A 57 5.16 17.60 -2.95
CA GLN A 57 4.94 18.98 -2.50
C GLN A 57 4.72 19.05 -0.97
N LYS A 58 4.88 20.26 -0.42
CA LYS A 58 4.76 20.55 1.03
C LYS A 58 3.66 21.58 1.23
N TYR A 59 2.70 21.27 2.08
CA TYR A 59 1.58 22.14 2.44
C TYR A 59 1.71 22.50 3.93
N PRO A 60 2.19 23.69 4.29
CA PRO A 60 2.14 24.16 5.67
C PRO A 60 0.68 24.47 6.03
N ILE A 61 0.21 23.91 7.14
CA ILE A 61 -1.17 24.07 7.62
C ILE A 61 -1.15 24.40 9.11
N THR A 62 -1.94 25.39 9.51
CA THR A 62 -2.22 25.70 10.91
C THR A 62 -3.66 25.31 11.22
N PHE A 63 -3.87 24.48 12.25
CA PHE A 63 -5.17 23.90 12.58
C PHE A 63 -5.32 23.68 14.09
N ASP A 64 -6.55 23.59 14.58
CA ASP A 64 -6.81 23.44 16.03
C ASP A 64 -6.58 22.01 16.52
N LEU A 65 -5.91 21.86 17.67
CA LEU A 65 -5.65 20.57 18.31
C LEU A 65 -6.93 19.83 18.73
N ASP A 66 -7.98 20.57 19.12
CA ASP A 66 -9.26 20.04 19.58
C ASP A 66 -10.20 19.59 18.45
N LYS A 67 -9.91 19.97 17.19
CA LYS A 67 -10.72 19.56 16.03
C LYS A 67 -10.39 18.14 15.59
N ARG A 68 -11.33 17.52 14.88
CA ARG A 68 -11.18 16.15 14.36
C ARG A 68 -10.37 16.09 13.08
N ILE A 69 -9.75 14.94 12.85
CA ILE A 69 -9.07 14.61 11.58
C ILE A 69 -10.04 14.70 10.38
N LEU A 70 -11.34 14.44 10.56
CA LEU A 70 -12.35 14.67 9.53
C LEU A 70 -12.40 16.14 9.05
N ASP A 71 -12.25 17.11 9.95
CA ASP A 71 -12.34 18.53 9.61
C ASP A 71 -11.03 19.03 8.99
N LEU A 72 -9.89 18.48 9.45
CA LEU A 72 -8.60 18.66 8.77
C LEU A 72 -8.65 18.13 7.33
N LYS A 73 -9.29 16.98 7.09
CA LYS A 73 -9.51 16.47 5.73
C LYS A 73 -10.37 17.39 4.86
N LYS A 74 -11.42 18.00 5.41
CA LYS A 74 -12.24 18.98 4.66
C LYS A 74 -11.40 20.17 4.20
N HIS A 75 -10.62 20.77 5.11
CA HIS A 75 -9.73 21.88 4.78
C HIS A 75 -8.58 21.48 3.83
N LEU A 76 -8.11 20.23 3.91
CA LEU A 76 -7.19 19.67 2.92
C LEU A 76 -7.83 19.44 1.54
N ALA A 77 -9.14 19.27 1.44
CA ALA A 77 -9.81 19.07 0.15
C ALA A 77 -9.76 20.35 -0.71
N GLU A 78 -9.93 21.50 -0.06
CA GLU A 78 -9.82 22.84 -0.66
C GLU A 78 -8.40 23.11 -1.19
N SER A 79 -7.37 22.68 -0.45
CA SER A 79 -5.96 23.00 -0.74
C SER A 79 -5.22 21.93 -1.58
N THR A 80 -5.73 20.70 -1.66
CA THR A 80 -5.10 19.59 -2.41
C THR A 80 -5.95 19.02 -3.55
N SER A 81 -7.21 19.46 -3.70
CA SER A 81 -8.17 18.95 -4.70
C SER A 81 -8.44 17.44 -4.61
N ILE A 82 -8.40 16.88 -3.39
CA ILE A 82 -8.74 15.49 -3.07
C ILE A 82 -9.97 15.50 -2.14
N PRO A 83 -11.11 14.87 -2.50
CA PRO A 83 -12.26 14.75 -1.60
C PRO A 83 -11.89 14.06 -0.28
N ALA A 84 -12.43 14.53 0.85
CA ALA A 84 -12.08 14.04 2.20
C ALA A 84 -12.21 12.51 2.38
N GLU A 85 -13.15 11.88 1.67
CA GLU A 85 -13.36 10.42 1.60
C GLU A 85 -12.18 9.69 0.94
N MET A 86 -11.54 10.31 -0.06
CA MET A 86 -10.38 9.79 -0.80
C MET A 86 -9.04 10.17 -0.15
N GLN A 87 -9.06 10.92 0.95
CA GLN A 87 -7.86 11.27 1.71
C GLN A 87 -7.56 10.23 2.79
N LYS A 88 -6.32 9.73 2.79
CA LYS A 88 -5.75 8.91 3.85
C LYS A 88 -4.54 9.61 4.45
N LEU A 89 -4.73 10.20 5.64
CA LEU A 89 -3.67 10.84 6.39
C LEU A 89 -2.89 9.81 7.22
N THR A 90 -1.56 9.95 7.23
CA THR A 90 -0.66 9.03 7.92
C THR A 90 0.43 9.76 8.70
N TYR A 91 0.48 9.49 10.01
CA TYR A 91 1.50 9.94 10.95
C TYR A 91 1.48 8.98 12.15
N LYS A 92 2.62 8.36 12.49
CA LYS A 92 2.74 7.27 13.49
C LYS A 92 1.76 6.09 13.31
N GLY A 93 1.09 5.99 12.16
CA GLY A 93 -0.04 5.12 11.90
C GLY A 93 -0.96 5.71 10.82
N ILE A 94 -2.18 5.19 10.70
CA ILE A 94 -3.26 5.80 9.90
C ILE A 94 -4.11 6.64 10.85
N LEU A 95 -4.33 7.91 10.52
CA LEU A 95 -5.17 8.79 11.32
C LEU A 95 -6.65 8.47 11.04
N LYS A 96 -7.44 8.21 12.10
CA LYS A 96 -8.88 7.97 12.02
C LYS A 96 -9.66 9.27 12.08
N ASP A 97 -10.79 9.33 11.38
CA ASP A 97 -11.58 10.56 11.20
C ASP A 97 -12.31 11.04 12.48
N GLU A 98 -12.57 10.12 13.41
CA GLU A 98 -13.18 10.39 14.73
C GLU A 98 -12.19 11.03 15.73
N MET A 99 -10.89 10.82 15.51
CA MET A 99 -9.80 11.22 16.40
C MET A 99 -9.50 12.72 16.28
N THR A 100 -9.02 13.33 17.35
CA THR A 100 -8.53 14.72 17.39
C THR A 100 -7.06 14.83 16.98
N LEU A 101 -6.61 16.04 16.64
CA LEU A 101 -5.19 16.30 16.37
C LEU A 101 -4.34 16.15 17.65
N GLN A 102 -4.91 16.40 18.84
CA GLN A 102 -4.26 16.16 20.13
C GLN A 102 -4.00 14.66 20.37
N GLU A 103 -5.00 13.79 20.20
CA GLU A 103 -4.85 12.33 20.31
C GLU A 103 -3.87 11.77 19.27
N ALA A 104 -3.89 12.33 18.05
CA ALA A 104 -2.92 12.02 16.99
C ALA A 104 -1.47 12.39 17.37
N SER A 105 -1.24 13.08 18.50
CA SER A 105 0.07 13.56 18.96
C SER A 105 0.79 14.45 17.94
N ILE A 106 0.04 15.30 17.23
CA ILE A 106 0.56 16.22 16.21
C ILE A 106 1.19 17.44 16.90
N THR A 107 2.40 17.78 16.48
CA THR A 107 3.23 18.85 17.08
C THR A 107 3.69 19.87 16.03
N LYS A 108 4.23 21.02 16.49
CA LYS A 108 4.68 22.13 15.62
C LYS A 108 5.77 21.79 14.58
N THR A 109 6.35 20.58 14.63
CA THR A 109 7.38 20.07 13.70
C THR A 109 6.93 18.82 12.94
N THR A 110 5.68 18.40 13.11
CA THR A 110 5.14 17.15 12.56
C THR A 110 4.98 17.23 11.03
N LYS A 111 5.34 16.12 10.38
CA LYS A 111 5.13 15.89 8.94
C LYS A 111 4.11 14.76 8.78
N ILE A 112 2.93 15.09 8.26
CA ILE A 112 1.87 14.13 7.96
C ILE A 112 1.95 13.78 6.47
N LEU A 113 1.93 12.50 6.11
CA LEU A 113 1.85 12.08 4.72
C LEU A 113 0.37 11.90 4.34
N LEU A 114 -0.08 12.69 3.36
CA LEU A 114 -1.38 12.52 2.73
C LEU A 114 -1.25 11.58 1.52
N ILE A 115 -2.09 10.56 1.50
CA ILE A 115 -2.21 9.59 0.42
C ILE A 115 -3.62 9.71 -0.13
N GLY A 116 -3.77 9.99 -1.43
CA GLY A 116 -5.06 10.12 -2.10
C GLY A 116 -4.86 10.36 -3.60
N SER A 117 -5.95 10.32 -4.36
CA SER A 117 -5.94 10.61 -5.81
C SER A 117 -6.72 11.89 -6.06
N THR A 118 -6.16 12.80 -6.87
CA THR A 118 -6.94 13.96 -7.33
C THR A 118 -7.98 13.49 -8.36
N VAL A 119 -9.10 14.19 -8.46
CA VAL A 119 -10.08 13.94 -9.55
C VAL A 119 -9.45 14.05 -10.93
N SER A 120 -8.46 14.94 -11.09
CA SER A 120 -7.68 15.10 -12.31
C SER A 120 -6.81 13.90 -12.66
N ASP A 121 -6.41 13.07 -11.69
CA ASP A 121 -5.68 11.84 -11.95
C ASP A 121 -6.62 10.67 -12.23
N LEU A 122 -7.77 10.61 -11.55
CA LEU A 122 -8.84 9.65 -11.86
C LEU A 122 -9.35 9.83 -13.29
N LEU A 123 -9.53 11.07 -13.76
CA LEU A 123 -9.93 11.39 -15.13
C LEU A 123 -8.88 10.99 -16.19
N LYS A 124 -7.59 10.97 -15.85
CA LYS A 124 -6.52 10.48 -16.75
C LYS A 124 -6.42 8.95 -16.80
N ILE A 125 -6.99 8.26 -15.81
CA ILE A 125 -7.02 6.79 -15.71
C ILE A 125 -8.28 6.23 -16.38
N ALA A 126 -9.31 7.04 -16.59
CA ALA A 126 -10.52 6.66 -17.33
C ALA A 126 -10.24 6.53 -18.85
N PRO A 127 -10.39 5.33 -19.45
CA PRO A 127 -10.40 5.20 -20.91
C PRO A 127 -11.71 5.77 -21.49
N PRO A 128 -11.73 6.22 -22.76
CA PRO A 128 -12.96 6.68 -23.40
C PRO A 128 -14.00 5.56 -23.49
N LEU A 129 -15.23 5.88 -23.06
CA LEU A 129 -16.34 4.94 -22.96
C LEU A 129 -16.91 4.56 -24.34
N ASN A 130 -16.56 3.39 -24.85
CA ASN A 130 -17.37 2.71 -25.86
C ASN A 130 -18.55 2.01 -25.18
N ALA A 131 -19.78 2.38 -25.55
CA ALA A 131 -21.00 1.90 -24.91
C ALA A 131 -21.72 0.83 -25.74
N SER A 132 -21.96 -0.34 -25.13
CA SER A 132 -23.04 -1.26 -25.56
C SER A 132 -23.39 -2.30 -24.48
N ASN A 133 -24.65 -2.25 -24.00
CA ASN A 133 -25.52 -3.34 -23.49
C ASN A 133 -24.96 -4.35 -22.45
N LYS A 134 -25.51 -4.44 -21.23
CA LYS A 134 -26.78 -5.14 -20.84
C LYS A 134 -26.79 -6.65 -21.20
N SER A 135 -27.17 -7.60 -20.33
CA SER A 135 -27.71 -7.54 -18.94
C SER A 135 -27.71 -8.92 -18.26
N GLY A 136 -27.59 -8.99 -16.93
CA GLY A 136 -27.79 -10.20 -16.10
C GLY A 136 -26.56 -11.13 -16.01
N THR A 137 -26.26 -11.82 -14.91
CA THR A 137 -27.01 -12.04 -13.65
C THR A 137 -26.08 -11.88 -12.43
N VAL A 138 -26.64 -11.61 -11.25
CA VAL A 138 -25.90 -11.24 -10.02
C VAL A 138 -25.46 -12.46 -9.21
N GLU A 139 -24.16 -12.55 -8.91
CA GLU A 139 -23.66 -13.13 -7.64
C GLU A 139 -22.54 -12.25 -7.06
N SER A 140 -22.65 -11.94 -5.77
CA SER A 140 -21.82 -10.94 -5.11
C SER A 140 -20.51 -11.51 -4.58
N THR A 141 -19.37 -11.13 -5.19
CA THR A 141 -18.07 -11.15 -4.50
C THR A 141 -17.40 -9.77 -4.62
N GLY A 142 -17.02 -9.20 -3.47
CA GLY A 142 -16.56 -7.81 -3.36
C GLY A 142 -15.12 -7.59 -3.85
N ALA A 143 -14.89 -7.71 -5.16
CA ALA A 143 -13.66 -7.22 -5.78
C ALA A 143 -13.63 -5.68 -5.72
N THR A 144 -12.95 -5.12 -4.71
CA THR A 144 -12.63 -3.70 -4.70
C THR A 144 -11.84 -3.35 -5.95
N ALA A 145 -12.23 -2.28 -6.65
CA ALA A 145 -11.75 -1.92 -7.99
C ALA A 145 -10.30 -1.38 -7.98
N LYS A 146 -9.36 -2.25 -7.64
CA LYS A 146 -7.94 -2.10 -7.98
C LYS A 146 -7.76 -2.50 -9.44
N GLU A 147 -6.79 -1.90 -10.12
CA GLU A 147 -6.42 -2.32 -11.47
C GLU A 147 -6.03 -3.81 -11.47
N PRO A 148 -6.52 -4.60 -12.45
CA PRO A 148 -6.24 -6.03 -12.49
C PRO A 148 -4.73 -6.24 -12.53
N LEU A 149 -4.26 -7.16 -11.68
CA LEU A 149 -2.87 -7.35 -11.32
C LEU A 149 -1.95 -7.55 -12.53
N SER A 150 -2.46 -8.20 -13.57
CA SER A 150 -1.87 -8.35 -14.91
C SER A 150 -1.38 -7.03 -15.54
N LYS A 151 -2.12 -5.93 -15.38
CA LYS A 151 -1.80 -4.60 -15.95
C LYS A 151 -0.79 -3.81 -15.11
N GLN A 152 -0.56 -4.21 -13.86
CA GLN A 152 0.38 -3.51 -13.01
C GLN A 152 1.81 -3.72 -13.54
N LYS A 153 2.56 -2.64 -13.72
CA LYS A 153 3.90 -2.61 -14.35
C LYS A 153 4.83 -3.80 -14.03
N PRO A 154 5.06 -4.23 -12.76
CA PRO A 154 5.94 -5.36 -12.51
C PRO A 154 5.46 -6.66 -13.17
N HIS A 155 4.15 -6.89 -13.23
CA HIS A 155 3.56 -8.12 -13.74
C HIS A 155 3.42 -8.12 -15.26
N CYS A 156 3.00 -6.99 -15.86
CA CYS A 156 2.92 -6.81 -17.30
C CYS A 156 4.29 -7.09 -17.96
N ASN A 157 5.35 -6.46 -17.43
CA ASN A 157 6.74 -6.66 -17.87
C ASN A 157 7.21 -8.14 -17.79
N ILE A 158 6.66 -8.96 -16.89
CA ILE A 158 7.02 -10.37 -16.75
C ILE A 158 6.27 -11.23 -17.77
N LEU A 159 4.97 -10.95 -17.98
CA LEU A 159 4.17 -11.62 -19.00
C LEU A 159 4.71 -11.33 -20.41
N GLU A 160 5.04 -10.08 -20.71
CA GLU A 160 5.65 -9.67 -21.99
C GLU A 160 7.03 -10.30 -22.21
N LYS A 161 7.90 -10.28 -21.19
CA LYS A 161 9.30 -10.72 -21.33
C LYS A 161 9.47 -12.24 -21.43
N TYR A 162 8.67 -13.01 -20.71
CA TYR A 162 8.83 -14.47 -20.63
C TYR A 162 7.77 -15.25 -21.41
N GLY A 163 6.69 -14.59 -21.83
CA GLY A 163 5.61 -15.18 -22.62
C GLY A 163 4.92 -16.36 -21.93
N LYS A 164 4.12 -17.09 -22.70
CA LYS A 164 3.58 -18.39 -22.27
C LYS A 164 4.69 -19.45 -22.32
N PRO A 165 4.95 -20.20 -21.24
CA PRO A 165 5.89 -21.32 -21.28
C PRO A 165 5.37 -22.46 -22.17
N ASP A 166 6.28 -23.04 -22.95
CA ASP A 166 6.03 -24.19 -23.84
C ASP A 166 5.60 -25.47 -23.07
N ASP A 167 6.11 -25.63 -21.84
CA ASP A 167 5.77 -26.71 -20.89
C ASP A 167 4.50 -26.38 -20.06
N ALA A 168 3.69 -25.40 -20.49
CA ALA A 168 2.42 -25.07 -19.85
C ALA A 168 1.40 -26.20 -20.00
N MET A 169 0.93 -26.76 -18.88
CA MET A 169 -0.27 -27.60 -18.90
C MET A 169 -1.44 -26.83 -19.52
N ILE A 170 -2.31 -27.53 -20.26
CA ILE A 170 -3.43 -26.92 -20.98
C ILE A 170 -4.40 -26.29 -19.97
N GLY A 171 -4.61 -24.98 -20.07
CA GLY A 171 -5.64 -24.27 -19.30
C GLY A 171 -7.04 -24.57 -19.85
N VAL A 172 -8.01 -24.82 -18.96
CA VAL A 172 -9.41 -25.08 -19.34
C VAL A 172 -10.33 -24.10 -18.62
N LYS A 173 -10.61 -22.97 -19.29
CA LYS A 173 -11.47 -21.89 -18.78
C LYS A 173 -12.82 -22.42 -18.28
N GLY A 174 -13.24 -21.98 -17.10
CA GLY A 174 -14.56 -22.30 -16.51
C GLY A 174 -14.70 -23.70 -15.89
N LYS A 175 -13.84 -24.66 -16.23
CA LYS A 175 -13.79 -25.97 -15.54
C LYS A 175 -13.21 -25.76 -14.12
N ARG A 176 -13.67 -26.55 -13.15
CA ARG A 176 -12.97 -26.75 -11.87
C ARG A 176 -12.54 -28.20 -11.79
N GLU A 177 -11.26 -28.44 -11.51
CA GLU A 177 -10.69 -29.78 -11.50
C GLU A 177 -9.86 -29.98 -10.23
N ARG A 178 -9.90 -31.21 -9.69
CA ARG A 178 -9.09 -31.57 -8.51
C ARG A 178 -7.60 -31.50 -8.87
N LEU A 179 -6.75 -31.31 -7.86
CA LEU A 179 -5.30 -31.34 -8.08
C LEU A 179 -4.88 -32.67 -8.69
N PRO A 180 -4.06 -32.67 -9.76
CA PRO A 180 -3.56 -33.89 -10.35
C PRO A 180 -2.55 -34.58 -9.39
N PRO A 181 -2.43 -35.92 -9.43
CA PRO A 181 -1.38 -36.63 -8.71
C PRO A 181 0.02 -36.40 -9.33
N VAL A 182 0.06 -35.92 -10.57
CA VAL A 182 1.25 -35.49 -11.29
C VAL A 182 1.56 -34.02 -10.93
N PRO A 183 2.82 -33.62 -10.75
CA PRO A 183 3.17 -32.22 -10.50
C PRO A 183 2.67 -31.27 -11.60
N ILE A 184 2.20 -30.08 -11.23
CA ILE A 184 1.80 -29.04 -12.18
C ILE A 184 3.09 -28.39 -12.72
N THR A 185 3.32 -28.45 -14.03
CA THR A 185 4.48 -27.87 -14.72
C THR A 185 4.16 -26.56 -15.44
N GLY A 186 5.16 -25.93 -16.05
CA GLY A 186 4.97 -24.76 -16.91
C GLY A 186 4.43 -23.51 -16.21
N MET A 187 4.87 -23.22 -14.99
CA MET A 187 4.69 -21.89 -14.39
C MET A 187 6.00 -21.11 -14.43
N TYR A 188 5.93 -19.79 -14.39
CA TYR A 188 7.10 -18.93 -14.14
C TYR A 188 7.00 -18.26 -12.77
N ASN A 189 8.15 -17.84 -12.22
CA ASN A 189 8.22 -16.87 -11.11
C ASN A 189 8.60 -15.48 -11.59
N SER A 190 8.64 -14.48 -10.70
CA SER A 190 9.01 -13.09 -11.06
C SER A 190 10.47 -12.89 -11.52
N LYS A 191 11.29 -13.94 -11.56
CA LYS A 191 12.64 -13.94 -12.15
C LYS A 191 12.69 -14.69 -13.50
N GLY A 192 11.57 -15.22 -13.97
CA GLY A 192 11.48 -16.05 -15.18
C GLY A 192 12.00 -17.47 -15.04
N ALA A 193 12.31 -17.94 -13.82
CA ALA A 193 12.66 -19.34 -13.62
C ALA A 193 11.41 -20.21 -13.73
N LYS A 194 11.48 -21.30 -14.52
CA LYS A 194 10.42 -22.30 -14.59
C LYS A 194 10.18 -22.91 -13.20
N ILE A 195 8.93 -22.96 -12.78
CA ILE A 195 8.46 -23.61 -11.55
C ILE A 195 7.58 -24.80 -11.89
N ARG A 196 7.75 -25.85 -11.09
CA ARG A 196 6.85 -26.99 -10.95
C ARG A 196 6.33 -27.03 -9.50
N LEU A 197 5.03 -27.21 -9.33
CA LEU A 197 4.38 -27.44 -8.03
C LEU A 197 4.07 -28.93 -7.86
N THR A 198 4.53 -29.53 -6.76
CA THR A 198 4.15 -30.88 -6.35
C THR A 198 3.42 -30.81 -5.01
N PHE A 199 2.26 -31.43 -4.91
CA PHE A 199 1.47 -31.49 -3.67
C PHE A 199 1.72 -32.83 -2.97
N LYS A 200 2.13 -32.78 -1.71
CA LYS A 200 2.38 -33.93 -0.84
C LYS A 200 1.34 -33.96 0.28
N MET A 201 0.13 -34.37 -0.08
CA MET A 201 -1.04 -34.40 0.82
C MET A 201 -0.76 -35.18 2.12
N GLU A 202 -0.06 -36.31 2.04
CA GLU A 202 0.34 -37.15 3.18
C GLU A 202 1.27 -36.44 4.19
N GLN A 203 1.96 -35.39 3.75
CA GLN A 203 2.96 -34.66 4.54
C GLN A 203 2.52 -33.21 4.85
N ASP A 204 1.33 -32.81 4.38
CA ASP A 204 0.83 -31.43 4.40
C ASP A 204 1.84 -30.42 3.79
N GLU A 205 2.52 -30.80 2.70
CA GLU A 205 3.55 -29.98 2.04
C GLU A 205 3.24 -29.66 0.57
N VAL A 206 3.53 -28.42 0.17
CA VAL A 206 3.67 -27.99 -1.23
C VAL A 206 5.16 -27.85 -1.54
N TRP A 207 5.65 -28.59 -2.53
CA TRP A 207 7.03 -28.49 -3.00
C TRP A 207 7.07 -27.60 -4.24
N ILE A 208 7.88 -26.55 -4.17
CA ILE A 208 8.04 -25.53 -5.20
C ILE A 208 9.43 -25.73 -5.81
N SER A 209 9.51 -26.50 -6.89
CA SER A 209 10.76 -26.78 -7.62
C SER A 209 11.04 -25.71 -8.67
N THR A 210 12.17 -25.01 -8.57
CA THR A 210 12.85 -24.45 -9.76
C THR A 210 13.83 -25.48 -10.32
N LYS A 211 14.56 -25.12 -11.39
CA LYS A 211 15.67 -25.92 -11.93
C LYS A 211 16.76 -26.19 -10.88
N ASP A 212 17.03 -25.21 -10.02
CA ASP A 212 18.24 -25.16 -9.18
C ASP A 212 17.96 -25.52 -7.71
N ARG A 213 16.70 -25.40 -7.25
CA ARG A 213 16.30 -25.71 -5.87
C ARG A 213 14.83 -26.12 -5.77
N THR A 214 14.52 -27.07 -4.90
CA THR A 214 13.14 -27.28 -4.42
C THR A 214 12.97 -26.66 -3.04
N ASN A 215 11.99 -25.77 -2.90
CA ASN A 215 11.55 -25.26 -1.60
C ASN A 215 10.39 -26.13 -1.10
N LYS A 216 10.46 -26.62 0.14
CA LYS A 216 9.35 -27.36 0.78
C LYS A 216 8.61 -26.42 1.71
N VAL A 217 7.31 -26.25 1.50
CA VAL A 217 6.46 -25.33 2.26
C VAL A 217 5.33 -26.13 2.88
N LYS A 218 5.16 -26.10 4.20
CA LYS A 218 4.00 -26.71 4.86
C LYS A 218 2.75 -25.90 4.54
N MET A 219 1.61 -26.53 4.25
CA MET A 219 0.39 -25.81 3.86
C MET A 219 -0.06 -24.85 4.97
N GLN A 220 -0.03 -25.30 6.22
CA GLN A 220 -0.23 -24.50 7.44
C GLN A 220 0.67 -23.25 7.58
N SER A 221 1.80 -23.17 6.86
CA SER A 221 2.69 -21.98 6.89
C SER A 221 2.34 -20.91 5.84
N ILE A 222 1.36 -21.18 4.96
CA ILE A 222 0.91 -20.27 3.92
C ILE A 222 -0.25 -19.42 4.47
N HIS A 223 0.00 -18.14 4.71
CA HIS A 223 -1.00 -17.25 5.31
C HIS A 223 -2.15 -16.87 4.36
N ASN A 224 -1.93 -16.87 3.04
CA ASN A 224 -2.92 -16.45 2.05
C ASN A 224 -2.55 -16.96 0.65
N VAL A 225 -3.55 -17.22 -0.19
CA VAL A 225 -3.41 -17.54 -1.62
C VAL A 225 -4.38 -16.69 -2.45
N SER A 226 -3.87 -15.63 -3.11
CA SER A 226 -4.64 -14.80 -4.03
C SER A 226 -4.39 -15.19 -5.50
N SER A 227 -5.34 -14.92 -6.39
CA SER A 227 -5.22 -15.26 -7.82
C SER A 227 -6.11 -14.39 -8.69
N GLU A 228 -5.63 -14.02 -9.88
CA GLU A 228 -6.35 -13.21 -10.87
C GLU A 228 -6.12 -13.77 -12.29
N PRO A 229 -7.10 -13.70 -13.20
CA PRO A 229 -6.94 -14.18 -14.57
C PRO A 229 -5.94 -13.32 -15.37
N ILE A 230 -5.27 -13.94 -16.35
CA ILE A 230 -4.36 -13.22 -17.25
C ILE A 230 -5.18 -12.55 -18.37
N ASN A 231 -5.01 -11.23 -18.53
CA ASN A 231 -5.65 -10.50 -19.64
C ASN A 231 -5.12 -11.01 -20.98
N GLY A 232 -6.04 -11.47 -21.85
CA GLY A 232 -5.70 -12.09 -23.14
C GLY A 232 -5.46 -13.61 -23.07
N SER A 233 -5.49 -14.22 -21.88
CA SER A 233 -5.37 -15.68 -21.70
C SER A 233 -6.13 -16.13 -20.45
N GLU A 234 -7.47 -15.99 -20.48
CA GLU A 234 -8.37 -16.28 -19.35
C GLU A 234 -8.39 -17.75 -18.92
N GLU A 235 -7.85 -18.66 -19.75
CA GLU A 235 -7.61 -20.05 -19.38
C GLU A 235 -6.42 -20.23 -18.42
N TYR A 236 -5.64 -19.16 -18.17
CA TYR A 236 -4.56 -19.08 -17.19
C TYR A 236 -4.75 -17.93 -16.19
N HIS A 237 -4.19 -18.13 -15.00
CA HIS A 237 -4.17 -17.15 -13.92
C HIS A 237 -2.74 -16.82 -13.49
N MET A 238 -2.58 -15.65 -12.89
CA MET A 238 -1.52 -15.36 -11.94
C MET A 238 -1.98 -15.72 -10.53
N MET A 239 -1.05 -16.14 -9.67
CA MET A 239 -1.32 -16.53 -8.30
C MET A 239 -0.20 -16.06 -7.37
N ALA A 240 -0.54 -15.51 -6.20
CA ALA A 240 0.41 -15.25 -5.13
C ALA A 240 0.19 -16.24 -3.98
N ILE A 241 1.25 -16.95 -3.61
CA ILE A 241 1.31 -17.74 -2.39
C ILE A 241 2.08 -16.91 -1.35
N GLN A 242 1.43 -16.51 -0.25
CA GLN A 242 2.06 -15.71 0.81
C GLN A 242 2.77 -16.63 1.82
N LEU A 243 4.11 -16.69 1.71
CA LEU A 243 4.97 -17.63 2.45
C LEU A 243 5.41 -17.13 3.85
N GLY A 244 4.81 -16.05 4.34
CA GLY A 244 5.18 -15.42 5.61
C GLY A 244 4.25 -14.25 6.00
N PRO A 245 4.54 -13.54 7.10
CA PRO A 245 3.59 -12.61 7.69
C PRO A 245 3.35 -11.32 6.87
N THR A 246 4.27 -10.95 5.97
CA THR A 246 4.17 -9.70 5.20
C THR A 246 3.77 -9.93 3.74
N GLU A 247 3.11 -8.96 3.11
CA GLU A 247 2.74 -9.04 1.68
C GLU A 247 3.96 -9.17 0.74
N GLN A 248 5.14 -8.72 1.18
CA GLN A 248 6.40 -8.85 0.44
C GLN A 248 6.91 -10.30 0.37
N SER A 249 6.40 -11.21 1.23
CA SER A 249 6.71 -12.65 1.20
C SER A 249 5.88 -13.44 0.16
N ARG A 250 5.12 -12.75 -0.71
CA ARG A 250 4.35 -13.38 -1.79
C ARG A 250 5.26 -13.92 -2.88
N LEU A 251 5.28 -15.24 -3.03
CA LEU A 251 5.77 -15.88 -4.24
C LEU A 251 4.70 -15.73 -5.34
N TRP A 252 5.02 -14.98 -6.37
CA TRP A 252 4.21 -14.88 -7.58
C TRP A 252 4.50 -16.04 -8.54
N LEU A 253 3.41 -16.62 -9.05
CA LEU A 253 3.35 -17.66 -10.05
C LEU A 253 2.54 -17.15 -11.24
N TYR A 254 3.08 -17.29 -12.44
CA TYR A 254 2.46 -16.87 -13.70
C TYR A 254 2.15 -18.13 -14.52
N TRP A 255 1.08 -18.08 -15.33
CA TRP A 255 0.60 -19.19 -16.17
C TRP A 255 0.10 -20.42 -15.38
N VAL A 256 -0.56 -20.19 -14.24
CA VAL A 256 -1.24 -21.25 -13.49
C VAL A 256 -2.51 -21.65 -14.24
N PRO A 257 -2.74 -22.94 -14.59
CA PRO A 257 -3.95 -23.36 -15.32
C PRO A 257 -5.22 -23.09 -14.49
N SER A 258 -6.18 -22.35 -15.07
CA SER A 258 -7.39 -21.85 -14.40
C SER A 258 -8.17 -22.95 -13.66
N GLN A 259 -8.25 -24.15 -14.22
CA GLN A 259 -9.03 -25.25 -13.66
C GLN A 259 -8.53 -25.74 -12.29
N TYR A 260 -7.23 -25.60 -12.01
CA TYR A 260 -6.62 -26.03 -10.75
C TYR A 260 -6.60 -24.92 -9.69
N VAL A 261 -6.73 -23.64 -10.05
CA VAL A 261 -6.58 -22.49 -9.14
C VAL A 261 -7.44 -22.61 -7.88
N ASN A 262 -8.69 -23.06 -8.03
CA ASN A 262 -9.59 -23.27 -6.90
C ASN A 262 -9.13 -24.45 -6.03
N ALA A 263 -8.81 -25.60 -6.62
CA ALA A 263 -8.32 -26.76 -5.89
C ALA A 263 -6.97 -26.49 -5.18
N ILE A 264 -6.11 -25.61 -5.71
CA ILE A 264 -4.88 -25.16 -5.05
C ILE A 264 -5.22 -24.37 -3.78
N LYS A 265 -6.19 -23.43 -3.84
CA LYS A 265 -6.66 -22.67 -2.67
C LYS A 265 -7.31 -23.56 -1.63
N ASP A 266 -8.26 -24.40 -2.05
CA ASP A 266 -9.02 -25.32 -1.19
C ASP A 266 -8.10 -26.32 -0.47
N THR A 267 -6.99 -26.70 -1.11
CA THR A 267 -5.96 -27.58 -0.52
C THR A 267 -5.09 -26.82 0.47
N ILE A 268 -4.61 -25.63 0.13
CA ILE A 268 -3.62 -24.89 0.93
C ILE A 268 -4.24 -24.18 2.15
N LEU A 269 -5.42 -23.58 1.97
CA LEU A 269 -6.11 -22.82 3.01
C LEU A 269 -7.16 -23.66 3.77
N GLY A 270 -7.33 -24.92 3.36
CA GLY A 270 -8.44 -25.78 3.76
C GLY A 270 -9.76 -25.41 3.08
N GLN A 271 -10.68 -26.37 3.01
CA GLN A 271 -12.05 -26.08 2.60
C GLN A 271 -12.78 -25.38 3.74
N TRP A 272 -13.20 -24.13 3.50
CA TRP A 272 -14.07 -23.40 4.42
C TRP A 272 -15.46 -24.04 4.44
N GLN A 273 -15.68 -24.97 5.37
CA GLN A 273 -17.00 -25.52 5.62
C GLN A 273 -17.92 -24.39 6.11
N LYS A 274 -18.88 -24.01 5.25
CA LYS A 274 -20.09 -23.34 5.70
C LYS A 274 -20.93 -24.37 6.44
N PHE A 275 -20.89 -24.30 7.76
CA PHE A 275 -21.92 -24.85 8.64
C PHE A 275 -23.21 -24.03 8.48
#